data_AF-A0A103Y5W8-F1
#
_entry.id   AF-A0A103Y5W8-F1
#
_cell.length_a   1.000
_cell.length_b   1.000
_cell.length_c   1.000
_cell.angle_alpha   90.00
_cell.angle_beta   90.00
_cell.angle_gamma   90.00
#
_symmetry.space_group_name_H-M   'P 1'
#
loop_
_entity.id
_entity.type
_entity.pdbx_description
1 polymer ?
#
loop_
_entity_poly.entity_id
_entity_poly.type
_entity_poly.pdbx_seq_one_letter_code
_entity_poly.pdbx_strand_id
1 'polypeptide(L)'
;MALDDHPIGADPNGPMYFNGVFHLFYQYNPAGPLFTNQMHWGHSASYDLINWIPLDLAIAPTESFDINRCWLGSATILPGNKPVMFYTGIDSEKCQVQNLVVPKDLSDPYLREWVPS
;
A
#
# COMPACT_ATOMS: atom_id res chain seq x y z
N MET A 1 14.09 3.52 -13.14
CA MET A 1 14.18 4.36 -11.94
C MET A 1 14.54 3.40 -10.82
N ALA A 2 15.77 3.50 -10.32
CA ALA A 2 16.32 2.59 -9.33
C ALA A 2 15.56 2.70 -8.00
N LEU A 3 15.59 1.65 -7.18
CA LEU A 3 15.06 1.59 -5.82
C LEU A 3 15.85 2.47 -4.82
N ASP A 4 16.56 3.48 -5.31
CA ASP A 4 17.64 4.16 -4.58
C ASP A 4 17.43 5.67 -4.73
N ASP A 5 16.83 6.32 -3.73
CA ASP A 5 17.17 7.70 -3.32
C ASP A 5 16.41 8.20 -2.07
N HIS A 6 15.46 7.44 -1.49
CA HIS A 6 14.81 7.81 -0.22
C HIS A 6 14.85 6.66 0.81
N PRO A 7 15.80 6.65 1.76
CA PRO A 7 15.82 5.65 2.82
C PRO A 7 14.64 5.81 3.81
N ILE A 8 14.08 4.66 4.20
CA ILE A 8 13.27 4.33 5.40
C ILE A 8 11.75 4.60 5.38
N GLY A 9 11.04 3.55 4.98
CA GLY A 9 9.91 2.94 5.68
C GLY A 9 9.97 1.42 5.42
N ALA A 10 10.79 0.72 6.19
CA ALA A 10 11.27 -0.63 5.88
C ALA A 10 10.23 -1.77 6.04
N ASP A 11 9.01 -1.45 6.46
CA ASP A 11 8.04 -2.47 6.78
C ASP A 11 7.29 -2.90 5.51
N PRO A 12 7.38 -4.19 5.12
CA PRO A 12 6.59 -4.72 4.01
C PRO A 12 5.11 -4.73 4.42
N ASN A 13 4.27 -4.23 3.51
CA ASN A 13 2.83 -4.15 3.66
C ASN A 13 2.16 -5.05 2.63
N GLY A 14 1.13 -5.77 3.06
CA GLY A 14 0.27 -6.58 2.20
C GLY A 14 0.94 -7.36 1.05
N PRO A 15 2.07 -8.07 1.27
CA PRO A 15 2.66 -8.87 0.19
C PRO A 15 1.66 -9.94 -0.27
N MET A 16 1.44 -10.04 -1.57
CA MET A 16 0.50 -11.02 -2.12
C MET A 16 0.86 -11.45 -3.54
N TYR A 17 0.37 -12.61 -3.93
CA TYR A 17 0.35 -13.07 -5.31
C TYR A 17 -1.08 -13.08 -5.81
N PHE A 18 -1.36 -12.34 -6.87
CA PHE A 18 -2.70 -12.18 -7.43
C PHE A 18 -2.64 -12.27 -8.95
N ASN A 19 -3.46 -13.14 -9.55
CA ASN A 19 -3.61 -13.29 -11.00
C ASN A 19 -2.30 -13.37 -11.82
N GLY A 20 -1.26 -14.03 -11.30
CA GLY A 20 0.01 -14.17 -12.01
C GLY A 20 1.08 -13.15 -11.63
N VAL A 21 0.78 -12.21 -10.73
CA VAL A 21 1.65 -11.09 -10.37
C VAL A 21 1.90 -11.08 -8.87
N PHE A 22 3.17 -10.93 -8.47
CA PHE A 22 3.54 -10.62 -7.11
C PHE A 22 3.43 -9.12 -6.88
N HIS A 23 2.78 -8.72 -5.80
CA HIS A 23 2.69 -7.34 -5.36
C HIS A 23 3.36 -7.18 -4.00
N LEU A 24 4.20 -6.16 -3.88
CA LEU A 24 4.81 -5.73 -2.64
C LEU A 24 4.44 -4.27 -2.41
N PHE A 25 3.88 -3.99 -1.24
CA PHE A 25 3.66 -2.64 -0.75
C PHE A 25 4.62 -2.37 0.41
N TYR A 26 4.91 -1.12 0.68
CA TYR A 26 5.88 -0.75 1.70
C TYR A 26 5.63 0.66 2.22
N GLN A 27 6.04 0.92 3.45
CA GLN A 27 5.96 2.26 4.03
C GLN A 27 6.83 3.23 3.21
N TYR A 28 6.23 4.33 2.74
CA TYR A 28 6.90 5.29 1.87
C TYR A 28 6.60 6.72 2.30
N ASN A 29 7.66 7.55 2.33
CA ASN A 29 7.53 8.99 2.49
C ASN A 29 7.88 9.70 1.17
N PRO A 30 6.89 10.28 0.46
CA PRO A 30 7.15 11.00 -0.79
C PRO A 30 7.90 12.33 -0.59
N ALA A 31 7.94 12.87 0.64
CA ALA A 31 8.57 14.16 0.94
C ALA A 31 10.07 14.04 1.28
N GLY A 32 10.61 12.83 1.40
CA GLY A 32 12.05 12.61 1.60
C GLY A 32 12.39 11.46 2.56
N PRO A 33 13.66 11.39 3.00
CA PRO A 33 14.26 10.18 3.60
C PRO A 33 14.01 10.02 5.11
N LEU A 34 13.12 10.82 5.68
CA LEU A 34 12.84 10.79 7.11
C LEU A 34 11.46 10.21 7.35
N PHE A 35 11.26 9.52 8.47
CA PHE A 35 9.93 9.14 8.90
C PHE A 35 9.14 10.38 9.33
N THR A 36 7.96 10.61 8.75
CA THR A 36 7.18 11.83 8.99
C THR A 36 5.74 11.53 9.39
N ASN A 37 5.02 12.60 9.75
CA ASN A 37 3.58 12.58 9.97
C ASN A 37 2.74 12.24 8.74
N GLN A 38 3.30 11.97 7.56
CA GLN A 38 2.55 11.58 6.36
C GLN A 38 3.22 10.38 5.70
N MET A 39 2.83 9.20 6.14
CA MET A 39 3.32 7.94 5.58
C MET A 39 2.26 7.34 4.64
N HIS A 40 2.74 6.82 3.51
CA HIS A 40 1.97 6.27 2.41
C HIS A 40 2.37 4.81 2.18
N TRP A 41 1.63 4.09 1.34
CA TRP A 41 2.07 2.81 0.79
C TRP A 41 2.62 3.00 -0.62
N GLY A 42 3.92 2.79 -0.78
CA GLY A 42 4.52 2.56 -2.09
C GLY A 42 4.12 1.19 -2.62
N HIS A 43 4.27 0.98 -3.93
CA HIS A 43 3.84 -0.25 -4.60
C HIS A 43 4.85 -0.66 -5.67
N SER A 44 5.17 -1.94 -5.69
CA SER A 44 5.90 -2.57 -6.78
C SER A 44 5.30 -3.91 -7.14
N ALA A 45 5.37 -4.25 -8.42
CA ALA A 45 4.91 -5.53 -8.96
C ALA A 45 6.07 -6.33 -9.55
N SER A 46 5.99 -7.65 -9.51
CA SER A 46 6.99 -8.55 -10.07
C SER A 46 6.35 -9.83 -10.60
N TYR A 47 7.02 -10.46 -11.56
CA TYR A 47 6.67 -11.79 -12.06
C TYR A 47 7.56 -12.89 -11.47
N ASP A 48 8.65 -12.55 -10.79
CA ASP A 48 9.68 -13.50 -10.34
C ASP A 48 10.26 -13.19 -8.95
N LEU A 49 9.73 -12.19 -8.24
CA LEU A 49 10.20 -11.67 -6.95
C LEU A 49 11.61 -11.06 -6.97
N ILE A 50 12.23 -10.92 -8.14
CA ILE A 50 13.61 -10.43 -8.31
C ILE A 50 13.58 -9.11 -9.08
N ASN A 51 12.91 -9.10 -10.22
CA ASN A 51 12.77 -7.95 -11.10
C ASN A 51 11.46 -7.23 -10.78
N TRP A 52 11.57 -6.00 -10.30
CA TRP A 52 10.43 -5.22 -9.82
C TRP A 52 10.11 -4.04 -10.74
N ILE A 53 8.83 -3.86 -11.02
CA ILE A 53 8.27 -2.72 -11.72
C ILE A 53 7.78 -1.74 -10.64
N PRO A 54 8.39 -0.55 -10.49
CA PRO A 54 7.89 0.47 -9.58
C PRO A 54 6.57 1.02 -10.10
N LEU A 55 5.61 1.22 -9.20
CA LEU A 55 4.29 1.79 -9.48
C LEU A 55 4.08 3.04 -8.63
N ASP A 56 3.00 3.77 -8.92
CA ASP A 56 2.57 4.91 -8.11
C ASP A 56 2.14 4.48 -6.70
N LEU A 57 1.88 5.46 -5.82
CA LEU A 57 1.40 5.19 -4.46
C LEU A 57 0.05 4.46 -4.51
N ALA A 58 -0.06 3.37 -3.77
CA ALA A 58 -1.30 2.58 -3.71
C ALA A 58 -2.29 3.12 -2.68
N ILE A 59 -1.78 3.54 -1.50
CA ILE A 59 -2.59 4.09 -0.40
C ILE A 59 -1.95 5.38 0.09
N ALA A 60 -2.73 6.44 0.14
CA ALA A 60 -2.35 7.76 0.63
C ALA A 60 -3.34 8.24 1.70
N PRO A 61 -2.93 9.10 2.65
CA PRO A 61 -3.84 9.77 3.57
C PRO A 61 -4.83 10.64 2.77
N THR A 62 -6.09 10.23 2.66
CA THR A 62 -7.11 10.97 1.90
C THR A 62 -8.39 11.22 2.68
N GLU A 63 -8.63 10.46 3.76
CA GLU A 63 -9.90 10.47 4.48
C GLU A 63 -9.69 10.73 5.97
N SER A 64 -10.73 11.12 6.70
CA SER A 64 -10.61 11.46 8.13
C SER A 64 -10.05 10.34 9.00
N PHE A 65 -10.25 9.07 8.60
CA PHE A 65 -9.78 7.88 9.31
C PHE A 65 -8.30 7.54 9.09
N ASP A 66 -7.62 8.19 8.14
CA ASP A 66 -6.19 8.00 7.91
C ASP A 66 -5.43 9.30 7.58
N ILE A 67 -6.09 10.45 7.72
CA ILE A 67 -5.61 11.77 7.30
C ILE A 67 -4.22 12.13 7.81
N ASN A 68 -3.85 11.58 8.97
CA ASN A 68 -2.49 11.73 9.45
C ASN A 68 -1.59 10.71 8.76
N ARG A 69 -1.85 9.40 8.83
CA ARG A 69 -0.92 8.39 8.28
C ARG A 69 -1.62 7.09 7.89
N CYS A 70 -1.10 6.43 6.85
CA CYS A 70 -1.43 5.04 6.51
C CYS A 70 -0.30 4.12 7.02
N TRP A 71 -0.50 3.47 8.16
CA TRP A 71 0.42 2.53 8.79
C TRP A 71 0.33 1.12 8.17
N LEU A 72 0.97 0.16 8.82
CA LEU A 72 1.10 -1.22 8.36
C LEU A 72 -0.25 -1.91 8.18
N GLY A 73 -0.21 -2.94 7.34
CA GLY A 73 -1.39 -3.70 7.00
C GLY A 73 -1.07 -4.96 6.22
N SER A 74 -2.12 -5.75 6.02
CA SER A 74 -2.04 -7.08 5.42
C SER A 74 -3.07 -7.20 4.31
N ALA A 75 -2.70 -7.93 3.26
CA ALA A 75 -3.60 -8.32 2.19
C ALA A 75 -4.28 -9.65 2.53
N THR A 76 -5.55 -9.78 2.19
CA THR A 76 -6.29 -11.05 2.23
C THR A 76 -6.99 -11.24 0.89
N ILE A 77 -6.87 -12.41 0.28
CA ILE A 77 -7.66 -12.76 -0.90
C ILE A 77 -8.92 -13.49 -0.43
N LEU A 78 -10.06 -12.82 -0.51
CA LEU A 78 -11.36 -13.37 -0.14
C LEU A 78 -11.89 -14.36 -1.20
N PRO A 79 -12.85 -15.23 -0.84
CA PRO A 79 -13.56 -16.06 -1.82
C PRO A 79 -14.11 -15.25 -3.00
N GLY A 80 -14.01 -15.83 -4.21
CA GLY A 80 -14.35 -15.13 -5.45
C GLY A 80 -13.22 -14.26 -6.01
N ASN A 81 -11.98 -14.50 -5.60
CA ASN A 81 -10.76 -13.85 -6.11
C ASN A 81 -10.76 -12.32 -5.89
N LYS A 82 -11.10 -11.90 -4.66
CA LYS A 82 -11.22 -10.49 -4.28
C LYS A 82 -10.14 -10.14 -3.27
N PRO A 83 -9.04 -9.51 -3.68
CA PRO A 83 -8.03 -9.05 -2.75
C PRO A 83 -8.57 -7.82 -2.00
N VAL A 84 -8.32 -7.78 -0.70
CA VAL A 84 -8.63 -6.65 0.18
C VAL A 84 -7.42 -6.37 1.05
N MET A 85 -7.26 -5.13 1.50
CA MET A 85 -6.23 -4.78 2.48
C MET A 85 -6.86 -4.20 3.72
N PHE A 86 -6.42 -4.72 4.86
CA PHE A 86 -6.64 -4.09 6.16
C PHE A 86 -5.38 -3.37 6.55
N TYR A 87 -5.48 -2.11 6.96
CA TYR A 87 -4.35 -1.32 7.42
C TYR A 87 -4.74 -0.45 8.61
N THR A 88 -3.73 -0.07 9.39
CA THR A 88 -3.92 0.91 10.46
C THR A 88 -3.87 2.31 9.89
N GLY A 89 -4.90 3.11 10.09
CA GLY A 89 -4.87 4.56 9.87
C GLY A 89 -4.64 5.32 11.16
N ILE A 90 -4.11 6.53 11.04
CA ILE A 90 -4.12 7.53 12.12
C ILE A 90 -5.19 8.57 11.78
N ASP A 91 -6.30 8.53 12.50
CA ASP A 91 -7.46 9.40 12.25
C ASP A 91 -7.21 10.85 12.67
N SER A 92 -8.20 11.73 12.45
CA SER A 92 -8.12 13.16 12.81
C SER A 92 -7.91 13.44 14.30
N GLU A 93 -8.27 12.50 15.18
CA GLU A 93 -8.06 12.60 16.64
C GLU A 93 -6.72 11.98 17.08
N LYS A 94 -5.90 11.52 16.11
CA LYS A 94 -4.63 10.83 16.32
C LYS A 94 -4.78 9.46 16.98
N CYS A 95 -5.93 8.83 16.83
CA CYS A 95 -6.18 7.46 17.24
C CYS A 95 -5.78 6.47 16.14
N GLN A 96 -5.31 5.29 16.54
CA GLN A 96 -5.10 4.17 15.62
C GLN A 96 -6.44 3.49 15.34
N VAL A 97 -6.84 3.47 14.07
CA VAL A 97 -8.09 2.84 13.60
C VAL A 97 -7.78 1.84 12.49
N GLN A 98 -8.67 0.87 12.29
CA GLN A 98 -8.50 -0.16 11.27
C GLN A 98 -9.36 0.16 10.05
N ASN A 99 -8.73 0.26 8.90
CA ASN A 99 -9.35 0.66 7.64
C ASN A 99 -9.29 -0.49 6.64
N LEU A 100 -10.22 -0.50 5.70
CA LEU A 100 -10.33 -1.49 4.63
C LEU A 100 -10.31 -0.78 3.28
N VAL A 101 -9.47 -1.26 2.36
CA VAL A 101 -9.49 -0.84 0.96
C VAL A 101 -9.57 -2.05 0.03
N VAL A 102 -10.13 -1.81 -1.15
CA VAL A 102 -10.27 -2.79 -2.23
C VAL A 102 -9.72 -2.21 -3.53
N PRO A 103 -9.23 -3.02 -4.47
CA PRO A 103 -8.83 -2.50 -5.77
C PRO A 103 -10.05 -1.93 -6.49
N LYS A 104 -9.86 -0.79 -7.14
CA LYS A 104 -10.89 -0.13 -7.94
C LYS A 104 -11.20 -0.91 -9.23
N ASP A 105 -10.18 -1.56 -9.80
CA ASP A 105 -10.28 -2.33 -11.03
C ASP A 105 -9.53 -3.66 -10.90
N LEU A 106 -10.26 -4.78 -10.87
CA LEU A 106 -9.68 -6.13 -10.81
C LEU A 106 -9.14 -6.63 -12.16
N SER A 107 -9.41 -5.91 -13.25
CA SER A 107 -8.86 -6.23 -14.57
C SER A 107 -7.46 -5.65 -14.78
N ASP A 108 -7.05 -4.66 -13.97
CA ASP A 108 -5.68 -4.16 -13.95
C ASP A 108 -4.76 -5.20 -13.29
N PRO A 109 -3.82 -5.83 -14.03
CA PRO A 109 -2.90 -6.81 -13.45
C PRO A 109 -1.96 -6.21 -12.42
N TYR A 110 -1.83 -4.88 -12.39
CA TYR A 110 -0.96 -4.18 -11.45
C TYR A 110 -1.70 -3.65 -10.22
N LEU A 111 -3.04 -3.67 -10.19
CA LEU A 111 -3.86 -3.19 -9.08
C LEU A 111 -3.41 -1.81 -8.57
N ARG A 112 -3.32 -0.83 -9.46
CA ARG A 112 -2.72 0.48 -9.14
C ARG A 112 -3.59 1.34 -8.25
N GLU A 113 -4.91 1.26 -8.42
CA GLU A 113 -5.87 2.11 -7.70
C GLU A 113 -6.62 1.32 -6.64
N TRP A 114 -6.61 1.82 -5.40
CA TRP A 114 -7.32 1.27 -4.25
C TRP A 114 -8.30 2.30 -3.71
N VAL A 115 -9.48 1.83 -3.30
CA VAL A 115 -10.54 2.69 -2.76
C VAL A 115 -11.01 2.17 -1.40
N PRO A 116 -11.38 3.08 -0.47
CA PRO A 116 -12.03 2.69 0.78
C PRO A 116 -13.30 1.88 0.52
N SER A 117 -13.57 0.91 1.40
CA SER A 117 -14.79 0.09 1.37
C SER A 117 -15.74 0.38 2.52
#